data_AF-A0A7Y5K9Q9-F1
#
_entry.id   AF-A0A7Y5K9Q9-F1
#
_cell.length_a   1.000
_cell.length_b   1.000
_cell.length_c   1.000
_cell.angle_alpha   90.00
_cell.angle_beta   90.00
_cell.angle_gamma   90.00
#
_symmetry.space_group_name_H-M   'P 1'
#
loop_
_entity.id
_entity.type
_entity.pdbx_description
1 polymer ?
#
loop_
_entity_poly.entity_id
_entity_poly.type
_entity_poly.pdbx_seq_one_letter_code
_entity_poly.pdbx_strand_id
1 'polypeptide(L)'
;MAYFHFIGHGGFDQRTDEGLIYLANEGGKSERLTATSLGRLLADHRSLRLVVLNACEGARGSDRDLFSSTAAILVRRGLPAVLAMQYEITDRAAIEFSRAFYEVLAEGMAVDTAVVEARKAVSFAVTNTIEWGTPVLYMRAPDGQIFNLHSLAKKKTAPSPPPEPSKLPSPPPPEEPEEERLYKRYKTEGDSLLDQQKYVEAKLKYANALAQRPEDDYLDQRINLCNQKIAEQKAAAEQIKLYVKHKDEGDKLFEQGEYEKAKRSYEQALSHKPGDSYVTKRIQACAKLLVPQTPEGMVLIPAGTFTMGSNDYDNEKPPHKVSIAAFYFDKYEVTVGQYQKFLAANPSYNQPENWNEQLQNPKRPVVNVSWNDAVAYCEWLSKQRGKRVRLPTEAEWEYAARGGLSGKKYPWGDNISAANANYDAESNRGYSWEDAKRYLREVGSYSANNYGLYNMAGNVWEWCSDWYSADYYRTCAQQGVVTNPQGPDKGASRVLRGGSWVNIAIILRCAFRVSNEPASRGCDIGFRCSQDVR
;
A
#
# COMPACT_ATOMS: atom_id res chain seq x y z
N MET A 1 -7.93 -36.23 -34.35
CA MET A 1 -7.57 -34.89 -33.84
C MET A 1 -7.80 -34.91 -32.35
N ALA A 2 -6.90 -34.35 -31.55
CA ALA A 2 -6.95 -34.40 -30.09
C ALA A 2 -7.00 -32.99 -29.49
N TYR A 3 -7.52 -32.89 -28.28
CA TYR A 3 -7.39 -31.73 -27.41
C TYR A 3 -6.80 -32.16 -26.07
N PHE A 4 -6.19 -31.21 -25.37
CA PHE A 4 -5.70 -31.39 -24.01
C PHE A 4 -6.39 -30.35 -23.13
N HIS A 5 -7.16 -30.79 -22.14
CA HIS A 5 -7.81 -29.90 -21.18
C HIS A 5 -7.19 -30.15 -19.81
N PHE A 6 -6.49 -29.15 -19.30
CA PHE A 6 -5.93 -29.14 -17.97
C PHE A 6 -6.81 -28.35 -17.01
N ILE A 7 -7.17 -28.95 -15.88
CA ILE A 7 -7.88 -28.32 -14.78
C ILE A 7 -7.00 -28.47 -13.54
N GLY A 8 -6.64 -27.37 -12.92
CA GLY A 8 -5.76 -27.39 -11.74
C GLY A 8 -5.11 -26.04 -11.48
N HIS A 9 -3.99 -26.06 -10.75
CA HIS A 9 -3.26 -24.83 -10.45
C HIS A 9 -2.31 -24.46 -11.58
N GLY A 10 -2.28 -23.17 -11.89
CA GLY A 10 -1.31 -22.53 -12.76
C GLY A 10 -0.66 -21.35 -12.05
N GLY A 11 0.35 -20.76 -12.65
CA GLY A 11 1.01 -19.58 -12.11
C GLY A 11 2.01 -18.96 -13.08
N PHE A 12 2.63 -17.88 -12.64
CA PHE A 12 3.69 -17.18 -13.37
C PHE A 12 4.91 -16.94 -12.46
N ASP A 13 6.09 -17.46 -12.84
CA ASP A 13 7.33 -17.20 -12.10
C ASP A 13 7.98 -15.90 -12.60
N GLN A 14 7.88 -14.85 -11.80
CA GLN A 14 8.43 -13.52 -12.12
C GLN A 14 9.96 -13.49 -12.20
N ARG A 15 10.66 -14.46 -11.58
CA ARG A 15 12.13 -14.49 -11.59
C ARG A 15 12.66 -15.08 -12.89
N THR A 16 11.99 -16.10 -13.42
CA THR A 16 12.36 -16.73 -14.70
C THR A 16 11.58 -16.18 -15.88
N ASP A 17 10.60 -15.30 -15.62
CA ASP A 17 9.71 -14.68 -16.60
C ASP A 17 8.96 -15.71 -17.44
N GLU A 18 8.39 -16.72 -16.77
CA GLU A 18 7.79 -17.88 -17.44
C GLU A 18 6.54 -18.38 -16.71
N GLY A 19 5.48 -18.68 -17.49
CA GLY A 19 4.30 -19.37 -16.99
C GLY A 19 4.56 -20.84 -16.59
N LEU A 20 3.73 -21.38 -15.71
CA LEU A 20 3.82 -22.76 -15.24
C LEU A 20 2.46 -23.37 -14.88
N ILE A 21 2.42 -24.70 -14.84
CA ILE A 21 1.31 -25.47 -14.26
C ILE A 21 1.83 -26.39 -13.16
N TYR A 22 0.94 -26.85 -12.29
CA TYR A 22 1.26 -27.81 -11.25
C TYR A 22 0.68 -29.18 -11.58
N LEU A 23 1.52 -30.20 -11.59
CA LEU A 23 1.12 -31.60 -11.75
C LEU A 23 1.40 -32.37 -10.47
N ALA A 24 0.64 -33.42 -10.19
CA ALA A 24 0.97 -34.33 -9.10
C ALA A 24 2.00 -35.36 -9.58
N ASN A 25 3.06 -35.57 -8.80
CA ASN A 25 3.98 -36.69 -9.02
C ASN A 25 3.39 -38.00 -8.46
N GLU A 26 4.11 -39.12 -8.66
CA GLU A 26 3.67 -40.46 -8.22
C GLU A 26 3.40 -40.57 -6.71
N GLY A 27 4.00 -39.68 -5.90
CA GLY A 27 3.76 -39.59 -4.46
C GLY A 27 2.64 -38.62 -4.06
N GLY A 28 1.86 -38.10 -5.01
CA GLY A 28 0.78 -37.15 -4.78
C GLY A 28 1.25 -35.73 -4.40
N LYS A 29 2.55 -35.43 -4.52
CA LYS A 29 3.08 -34.09 -4.25
C LYS A 29 2.99 -33.23 -5.50
N SER A 30 2.63 -31.95 -5.28
CA SER A 30 2.59 -30.95 -6.34
C SER A 30 3.99 -30.62 -6.84
N GLU A 31 4.21 -30.80 -8.14
CA GLU A 31 5.44 -30.52 -8.88
C GLU A 31 5.18 -29.45 -9.94
N ARG A 32 6.12 -28.52 -10.07
CA ARG A 32 6.03 -27.39 -11.00
C ARG A 32 6.53 -27.82 -12.37
N LEU A 33 5.69 -27.65 -13.38
CA LEU A 33 6.05 -27.85 -14.78
C LEU A 33 6.01 -26.51 -15.52
N THR A 34 7.17 -26.04 -15.97
CA THR A 34 7.27 -24.77 -16.72
C THR A 34 6.59 -24.87 -18.09
N ALA A 35 6.15 -23.75 -18.64
CA ALA A 35 5.53 -23.67 -19.96
C ALA A 35 6.42 -24.24 -21.07
N THR A 36 7.73 -24.01 -21.02
CA THR A 36 8.70 -24.60 -21.95
C THR A 36 8.74 -26.12 -21.84
N SER A 37 8.71 -26.66 -20.62
CA SER A 37 8.74 -28.11 -20.39
C SER A 37 7.42 -28.76 -20.85
N LEU A 38 6.28 -28.14 -20.53
CA LEU A 38 4.98 -28.55 -21.02
C LEU A 38 4.91 -28.50 -22.56
N GLY A 39 5.42 -27.44 -23.17
CA GLY A 39 5.48 -27.32 -24.62
C GLY A 39 6.32 -28.40 -25.29
N ARG A 40 7.41 -28.86 -24.66
CA ARG A 40 8.19 -30.00 -25.14
C ARG A 40 7.40 -31.30 -25.06
N LEU A 41 6.72 -31.55 -23.94
CA LEU A 41 5.88 -32.75 -23.78
C LEU A 41 4.75 -32.81 -24.81
N LEU A 42 4.11 -31.66 -25.09
CA LEU A 42 3.01 -31.60 -26.05
C LEU A 42 3.47 -31.60 -27.52
N ALA A 43 4.72 -31.23 -27.81
CA ALA A 43 5.24 -31.13 -29.18
C ALA A 43 5.24 -32.47 -29.94
N ASP A 44 5.35 -33.59 -29.23
CA ASP A 44 5.38 -34.93 -29.84
C ASP A 44 3.98 -35.39 -30.32
N HIS A 45 2.92 -34.70 -29.90
CA HIS A 45 1.54 -35.02 -30.26
C HIS A 45 1.07 -34.24 -31.48
N ARG A 46 1.49 -34.66 -32.69
CA ARG A 46 1.11 -33.98 -33.97
C ARG A 46 -0.40 -33.90 -34.23
N SER A 47 -1.21 -34.71 -33.57
CA SER A 47 -2.67 -34.70 -33.69
C SER A 47 -3.36 -33.71 -32.74
N LEU A 48 -2.61 -33.11 -31.80
CA LEU A 48 -3.09 -32.14 -30.82
C LEU A 48 -3.33 -30.79 -31.50
N ARG A 49 -4.58 -30.31 -31.42
CA ARG A 49 -5.03 -29.09 -32.12
C ARG A 49 -5.41 -27.98 -31.16
N LEU A 50 -5.78 -28.33 -29.94
CA LEU A 50 -6.29 -27.40 -28.93
C LEU A 50 -5.75 -27.76 -27.55
N VAL A 51 -5.30 -26.74 -26.83
CA VAL A 51 -5.03 -26.83 -25.39
C VAL A 51 -5.98 -25.88 -24.66
N VAL A 52 -6.65 -26.37 -23.62
CA VAL A 52 -7.46 -25.57 -22.69
C VAL A 52 -6.80 -25.63 -21.33
N LEU A 53 -6.30 -24.50 -20.85
CA LEU A 53 -5.71 -24.31 -19.53
C LEU A 53 -6.74 -23.65 -18.62
N ASN A 54 -7.59 -24.47 -18.02
CA ASN A 54 -8.51 -24.04 -16.98
C ASN A 54 -7.79 -24.02 -15.62
N ALA A 55 -6.82 -23.11 -15.54
CA ALA A 55 -5.91 -22.94 -14.43
C ALA A 55 -5.55 -21.47 -14.28
N CYS A 56 -5.28 -21.03 -13.04
CA CYS A 56 -4.96 -19.64 -12.75
C CYS A 56 -3.74 -19.16 -13.56
N GLU A 57 -3.79 -17.91 -14.05
CA GLU A 57 -2.66 -17.21 -14.66
C GLU A 57 -2.03 -17.85 -15.91
N GLY A 58 -2.68 -18.83 -16.55
CA GLY A 58 -2.16 -19.45 -17.78
C GLY A 58 -2.00 -18.48 -18.96
N ALA A 59 -2.76 -17.37 -18.96
CA ALA A 59 -2.66 -16.28 -19.93
C ALA A 59 -1.85 -15.07 -19.41
N ARG A 60 -1.35 -15.10 -18.17
CA ARG A 60 -0.56 -14.00 -17.59
C ARG A 60 0.83 -14.00 -18.21
N GLY A 61 1.22 -12.86 -18.78
CA GLY A 61 2.58 -12.59 -19.24
C GLY A 61 3.21 -11.43 -18.46
N SER A 62 4.46 -11.12 -18.77
CA SER A 62 5.19 -9.97 -18.23
C SER A 62 5.14 -8.78 -19.18
N ASP A 63 5.38 -7.59 -18.62
CA ASP A 63 5.52 -6.36 -19.41
C ASP A 63 6.84 -6.31 -20.19
N ARG A 64 7.75 -7.27 -19.96
CA ARG A 64 9.09 -7.34 -20.59
C ARG A 64 9.13 -8.33 -21.75
N ASP A 65 8.39 -9.43 -21.66
CA ASP A 65 8.22 -10.42 -22.73
C ASP A 65 6.75 -10.73 -22.93
N LEU A 66 6.18 -10.21 -24.02
CA LEU A 66 4.79 -10.43 -24.44
C LEU A 66 4.48 -11.91 -24.72
N PHE A 67 5.49 -12.77 -24.81
CA PHE A 67 5.35 -14.21 -25.08
C PHE A 67 5.73 -15.10 -23.88
N SER A 68 5.86 -14.53 -22.67
CA SER A 68 6.22 -15.26 -21.45
C SER A 68 5.09 -16.11 -20.85
N SER A 69 3.84 -15.88 -21.24
CA SER A 69 2.70 -16.64 -20.71
C SER A 69 2.71 -18.10 -21.17
N THR A 70 2.14 -19.00 -20.36
CA THR A 70 2.05 -20.42 -20.72
C THR A 70 1.35 -20.60 -22.08
N ALA A 71 0.26 -19.87 -22.31
CA ALA A 71 -0.47 -19.94 -23.57
C ALA A 71 0.34 -19.44 -24.78
N ALA A 72 1.06 -18.32 -24.64
CA ALA A 72 1.87 -17.75 -25.71
C ALA A 72 3.04 -18.67 -26.10
N ILE A 73 3.72 -19.28 -25.11
CA ILE A 73 4.81 -20.23 -25.33
C ILE A 73 4.30 -21.47 -26.09
N LEU A 74 3.14 -22.00 -25.70
CA LEU A 74 2.54 -23.17 -26.35
C LEU A 74 2.16 -22.91 -27.81
N VAL A 75 1.55 -21.76 -28.13
CA VAL A 75 1.26 -21.37 -29.52
C VAL A 75 2.55 -21.17 -30.33
N ARG A 76 3.57 -20.52 -29.74
CA ARG A 76 4.88 -20.33 -30.39
C ARG A 76 5.57 -21.66 -30.72
N ARG A 77 5.32 -22.71 -29.93
CA ARG A 77 5.82 -24.08 -30.15
C ARG A 77 5.05 -24.86 -31.21
N GLY A 78 4.02 -24.28 -31.83
CA GLY A 78 3.33 -24.85 -32.98
C GLY A 78 1.92 -25.35 -32.70
N LEU A 79 1.39 -25.15 -31.48
CA LEU A 79 -0.01 -25.49 -31.20
C LEU A 79 -0.96 -24.54 -31.95
N PRO A 80 -1.98 -25.07 -32.66
CA PRO A 80 -2.88 -24.23 -33.46
C PRO A 80 -3.72 -23.25 -32.64
N ALA A 81 -4.17 -23.65 -31.45
CA ALA A 81 -4.90 -22.80 -30.53
C ALA A 81 -4.67 -23.21 -29.07
N VAL A 82 -4.58 -22.21 -28.19
CA VAL A 82 -4.51 -22.37 -26.74
C VAL A 82 -5.47 -21.39 -26.09
N LEU A 83 -6.34 -21.90 -25.23
CA LEU A 83 -7.27 -21.12 -24.43
C LEU A 83 -6.80 -21.17 -22.97
N ALA A 84 -6.60 -20.02 -22.34
CA ALA A 84 -6.07 -19.97 -20.97
C ALA A 84 -6.71 -18.85 -20.15
N MET A 85 -6.75 -19.03 -18.83
CA MET A 85 -7.34 -18.04 -17.93
C MET A 85 -6.32 -16.95 -17.54
N GLN A 86 -6.73 -15.69 -17.58
CA GLN A 86 -5.89 -14.56 -17.13
C GLN A 86 -5.84 -14.45 -15.60
N TYR A 87 -6.94 -14.80 -14.95
CA TYR A 87 -7.17 -14.80 -13.51
C TYR A 87 -7.81 -16.13 -13.10
N GLU A 88 -7.98 -16.35 -11.80
CA GLU A 88 -8.78 -17.48 -11.31
C GLU A 88 -10.26 -17.32 -11.72
N ILE A 89 -10.90 -18.43 -12.05
CA ILE A 89 -12.35 -18.51 -12.25
C ILE A 89 -12.92 -19.54 -11.28
N THR A 90 -14.17 -19.34 -10.90
CA THR A 90 -14.90 -20.25 -10.02
C THR A 90 -15.20 -21.58 -10.72
N ASP A 91 -15.35 -22.66 -9.96
CA ASP A 91 -15.75 -23.97 -10.50
C ASP A 91 -17.03 -23.89 -11.34
N ARG A 92 -17.99 -23.06 -10.90
CA ARG A 92 -19.23 -22.82 -11.65
C ARG A 92 -18.96 -22.16 -12.99
N ALA A 93 -18.16 -21.09 -13.04
CA ALA A 93 -17.78 -20.45 -14.29
C ALA A 93 -16.99 -21.41 -15.19
N ALA A 94 -16.07 -22.19 -14.63
CA ALA A 94 -15.30 -23.22 -15.35
C ALA A 94 -16.19 -24.29 -15.99
N ILE A 95 -17.17 -24.81 -15.26
CA ILE A 95 -18.13 -25.82 -15.74
C ILE A 95 -19.00 -25.23 -16.85
N GLU A 96 -19.59 -24.06 -16.62
CA GLU A 96 -20.48 -23.40 -17.57
C GLU A 96 -19.73 -22.99 -18.85
N PHE A 97 -18.53 -22.45 -18.70
CA PHE A 97 -17.65 -22.13 -19.81
C PHE A 97 -17.32 -23.40 -20.61
N SER A 98 -16.85 -24.45 -19.95
CA SER A 98 -16.43 -25.68 -20.62
C SER A 98 -17.58 -26.35 -21.36
N ARG A 99 -18.77 -26.42 -20.73
CA ARG A 99 -19.97 -26.98 -21.35
C ARG A 99 -20.31 -26.25 -22.65
N ALA A 100 -20.54 -24.94 -22.59
CA ALA A 100 -20.91 -24.15 -23.74
C ALA A 100 -19.80 -24.13 -24.82
N PHE A 101 -18.53 -24.04 -24.41
CA PHE A 101 -17.39 -24.04 -25.32
C PHE A 101 -17.30 -25.35 -26.13
N TYR A 102 -17.41 -26.51 -25.47
CA TYR A 102 -17.33 -27.79 -26.17
C TYR A 102 -18.60 -28.13 -26.97
N GLU A 103 -19.78 -27.68 -26.53
CA GLU A 103 -21.02 -27.80 -27.31
C GLU A 103 -20.87 -27.09 -28.67
N VAL A 104 -20.44 -25.83 -28.66
CA VAL A 104 -20.28 -25.03 -29.89
C VAL A 104 -19.14 -25.56 -30.78
N LEU A 105 -18.04 -26.04 -30.19
CA LEU A 105 -16.99 -26.71 -30.95
C LEU A 105 -17.48 -28.03 -31.60
N ALA A 106 -18.33 -28.79 -30.92
CA ALA A 106 -18.87 -30.04 -31.43
C ALA A 106 -19.84 -29.82 -32.61
N GLU A 107 -20.47 -28.66 -32.70
CA GLU A 107 -21.27 -28.22 -33.84
C GLU A 107 -20.42 -27.87 -35.08
N GLY A 108 -19.08 -27.89 -34.96
CA GLY A 108 -18.16 -27.58 -36.07
C GLY A 108 -17.88 -26.09 -36.26
N MET A 109 -18.24 -25.27 -35.26
CA MET A 109 -17.96 -23.84 -35.27
C MET A 109 -16.48 -23.56 -34.96
N ALA A 110 -16.00 -22.40 -35.41
CA ALA A 110 -14.64 -21.95 -35.16
C ALA A 110 -14.40 -21.71 -33.65
N VAL A 111 -13.15 -21.89 -33.21
CA VAL A 111 -12.79 -21.85 -31.78
C VAL A 111 -13.01 -20.49 -31.13
N ASP A 112 -12.85 -19.40 -31.87
CA ASP A 112 -13.18 -18.06 -31.42
C ASP A 112 -14.69 -17.87 -31.17
N THR A 113 -15.52 -18.42 -32.05
CA THR A 113 -16.98 -18.43 -31.88
C THR A 113 -17.36 -19.21 -30.62
N ALA A 114 -16.75 -20.39 -30.42
CA ALA A 114 -16.95 -21.19 -29.21
C ALA A 114 -16.56 -20.42 -27.94
N VAL A 115 -15.46 -19.66 -27.97
CA VAL A 115 -15.09 -18.79 -26.83
C VAL A 115 -16.15 -17.72 -26.59
N VAL A 116 -16.64 -17.04 -27.63
CA VAL A 116 -17.65 -15.99 -27.48
C VAL A 116 -18.93 -16.53 -26.83
N GLU A 117 -19.44 -17.66 -27.30
CA GLU A 117 -20.64 -18.27 -26.74
C GLU A 117 -20.42 -18.77 -25.31
N ALA A 118 -19.25 -19.34 -25.02
CA ALA A 118 -18.89 -19.74 -23.66
C ALA A 118 -18.82 -18.55 -22.69
N ARG A 119 -18.29 -17.39 -23.13
CA ARG A 119 -18.30 -16.16 -22.33
C ARG A 119 -19.72 -15.67 -22.06
N LYS A 120 -20.61 -15.71 -23.06
CA LYS A 120 -22.03 -15.39 -22.87
C LYS A 120 -22.67 -16.33 -21.85
N ALA A 121 -22.46 -17.64 -21.98
CA ALA A 121 -22.97 -18.63 -21.03
C ALA A 121 -22.52 -18.33 -19.60
N VAL A 122 -21.23 -18.02 -19.37
CA VAL A 122 -20.74 -17.60 -18.05
C VAL A 122 -21.42 -16.31 -17.57
N SER A 123 -21.58 -15.31 -18.44
CA SER A 123 -22.21 -14.03 -18.07
C SER A 123 -23.68 -14.16 -17.65
N PHE A 124 -24.40 -15.15 -18.20
CA PHE A 124 -25.78 -15.44 -17.82
C PHE A 124 -25.88 -16.39 -16.63
N ALA A 125 -24.98 -17.38 -16.55
CA ALA A 125 -25.01 -18.43 -15.53
C ALA A 125 -24.41 -17.98 -14.20
N VAL A 126 -23.54 -16.96 -14.21
CA VAL A 126 -22.89 -16.41 -13.02
C VAL A 126 -23.20 -14.91 -12.97
N THR A 127 -24.08 -14.52 -12.05
CA THR A 127 -24.54 -13.13 -11.94
C THR A 127 -23.48 -12.24 -11.27
N ASN A 128 -23.39 -10.98 -11.72
CA ASN A 128 -22.52 -9.94 -11.14
C ASN A 128 -21.02 -10.31 -11.11
N THR A 129 -20.55 -11.10 -12.09
CA THR A 129 -19.14 -11.47 -12.24
C THR A 129 -18.51 -10.85 -13.50
N ILE A 130 -17.20 -10.68 -13.46
CA ILE A 130 -16.36 -10.37 -14.62
C ILE A 130 -15.62 -11.61 -15.15
N GLU A 131 -15.85 -12.79 -14.57
CA GLU A 131 -15.18 -14.05 -14.93
C GLU A 131 -15.39 -14.47 -16.39
N TRP A 132 -16.46 -13.98 -17.03
CA TRP A 132 -16.68 -14.16 -18.47
C TRP A 132 -15.57 -13.51 -19.32
N GLY A 133 -14.86 -12.50 -18.80
CA GLY A 133 -13.74 -11.85 -19.49
C GLY A 133 -12.40 -12.56 -19.33
N THR A 134 -12.29 -13.48 -18.38
CA THR A 134 -11.03 -14.12 -17.99
C THR A 134 -10.42 -15.09 -19.01
N PRO A 135 -11.20 -15.90 -19.76
CA PRO A 135 -10.67 -16.82 -20.75
C PRO A 135 -10.08 -16.06 -21.95
N VAL A 136 -8.79 -16.21 -22.23
CA VAL A 136 -8.07 -15.56 -23.33
C VAL A 136 -7.66 -16.61 -24.37
N LEU A 137 -8.04 -16.36 -25.62
CA LEU A 137 -7.72 -17.24 -26.75
C LEU A 137 -6.46 -16.76 -27.46
N TYR A 138 -5.48 -17.66 -27.56
CA TYR A 138 -4.26 -17.51 -28.35
C TYR A 138 -4.36 -18.45 -29.55
N MET A 139 -4.14 -17.96 -30.76
CA MET A 139 -4.28 -18.76 -31.96
C MET A 139 -3.21 -18.49 -33.00
N ARG A 140 -2.89 -19.54 -33.77
CA ARG A 140 -2.10 -19.48 -35.00
C ARG A 140 -2.90 -19.99 -36.21
N ALA A 141 -4.00 -20.71 -35.98
CA ALA A 141 -4.92 -21.11 -37.04
C ALA A 141 -5.60 -19.86 -37.64
N PRO A 142 -5.48 -19.61 -38.96
CA PRO A 142 -5.92 -18.36 -39.58
C PRO A 142 -7.45 -18.21 -39.67
N ASP A 143 -8.18 -19.32 -39.65
CA ASP A 143 -9.64 -19.38 -39.82
C ASP A 143 -10.37 -19.86 -38.55
N GLY A 144 -9.65 -20.05 -37.44
CA GLY A 144 -10.20 -20.59 -36.20
C GLY A 144 -10.71 -22.04 -36.28
N GLN A 145 -10.61 -22.69 -37.44
CA GLN A 145 -11.09 -24.05 -37.66
C GLN A 145 -10.05 -25.08 -37.25
N ILE A 146 -10.10 -25.45 -35.97
CA ILE A 146 -9.14 -26.36 -35.34
C ILE A 146 -9.51 -27.84 -35.51
N PHE A 147 -10.78 -28.16 -35.78
CA PHE A 147 -11.29 -29.51 -36.02
C PHE A 147 -12.11 -29.59 -37.31
N ASN A 148 -11.90 -30.62 -38.14
CA ASN A 148 -12.74 -30.91 -39.30
C ASN A 148 -13.67 -32.10 -39.00
N LEU A 149 -14.79 -31.82 -38.34
CA LEU A 149 -15.74 -32.84 -37.88
C LEU A 149 -16.58 -33.42 -39.03
N HIS A 150 -16.79 -32.67 -40.12
CA HIS A 150 -17.51 -33.14 -41.32
C HIS A 150 -16.78 -34.24 -42.10
N SER A 151 -15.47 -34.42 -41.90
CA SER A 151 -14.71 -35.52 -42.51
C SER A 151 -14.85 -36.87 -41.77
N LEU A 152 -15.32 -36.86 -40.52
CA LEU A 152 -15.50 -38.06 -39.69
C LEU A 152 -16.88 -38.71 -39.88
N ALA A 153 -17.90 -37.92 -40.25
CA ALA A 153 -19.25 -38.41 -40.50
C ALA A 153 -19.38 -39.23 -41.81
N LYS A 154 -18.42 -39.12 -42.75
CA LYS A 154 -18.46 -39.81 -44.04
C LYS A 154 -17.76 -41.18 -44.08
N LYS A 155 -17.25 -41.70 -42.95
CA LYS A 155 -16.47 -42.96 -42.94
C LYS A 155 -17.03 -44.12 -42.12
N LYS A 156 -18.34 -44.12 -41.83
CA LYS A 156 -19.08 -45.32 -41.39
C LYS A 156 -20.47 -45.35 -42.02
N THR A 157 -20.56 -45.88 -43.24
CA THR A 157 -21.79 -46.47 -43.77
C THR A 157 -21.44 -47.83 -44.36
N ALA A 158 -21.74 -48.88 -43.62
CA ALA A 158 -21.88 -50.25 -44.12
C ALA A 158 -23.36 -50.64 -43.98
N PRO A 159 -23.90 -51.51 -44.86
CA PRO A 159 -25.33 -51.63 -45.08
C PRO A 159 -26.05 -52.41 -43.98
N SER A 160 -27.26 -51.96 -43.66
CA SER A 160 -28.19 -52.60 -42.73
C SER A 160 -28.76 -53.92 -43.29
N PRO A 161 -28.91 -54.98 -42.45
CA PRO A 161 -29.57 -56.23 -42.85
C PRO A 161 -31.11 -56.09 -42.84
N PRO A 162 -31.85 -57.00 -43.50
CA PRO A 162 -33.30 -56.88 -43.72
C PRO A 162 -34.13 -57.17 -42.46
N PRO A 163 -35.39 -56.70 -42.39
CA PRO A 163 -36.19 -56.82 -41.18
C PRO A 163 -36.77 -58.24 -41.03
N GLU A 164 -36.72 -58.77 -39.81
CA GLU A 164 -37.47 -59.96 -39.37
C GLU A 164 -38.85 -59.58 -38.80
N PRO A 165 -39.83 -60.50 -38.83
CA PRO A 165 -41.24 -60.18 -38.63
C PRO A 165 -41.64 -59.94 -37.17
N SER A 166 -42.61 -59.04 -37.02
CA SER A 166 -43.23 -58.60 -35.77
C SER A 166 -43.80 -59.74 -34.92
N LYS A 167 -43.41 -59.78 -33.64
CA LYS A 167 -44.19 -60.43 -32.59
C LYS A 167 -45.21 -59.43 -32.02
N LEU A 168 -46.45 -59.89 -31.84
CA LEU A 168 -47.53 -59.14 -31.21
C LEU A 168 -47.13 -58.62 -29.82
N PRO A 169 -47.54 -57.40 -29.43
CA PRO A 169 -47.31 -56.89 -28.09
C PRO A 169 -48.22 -57.55 -27.07
N SER A 170 -47.63 -57.94 -25.93
CA SER A 170 -48.34 -58.25 -24.69
C SER A 170 -48.98 -56.99 -24.09
N PRO A 171 -50.10 -57.10 -23.34
CA PRO A 171 -50.84 -55.94 -22.84
C PRO A 171 -50.02 -55.13 -21.82
N PRO A 172 -50.19 -53.80 -21.74
CA PRO A 172 -49.47 -52.95 -20.81
C PRO A 172 -49.90 -53.23 -19.35
N PRO A 173 -48.99 -53.08 -18.38
CA PRO A 173 -49.36 -53.11 -16.97
C PRO A 173 -50.30 -51.93 -16.64
N PRO A 174 -51.13 -52.03 -15.58
CA PRO A 174 -52.09 -50.99 -15.23
C PRO A 174 -51.39 -49.64 -15.03
N GLU A 175 -51.94 -48.59 -15.64
CA GLU A 175 -51.39 -47.25 -15.57
C GLU A 175 -51.47 -46.71 -14.14
N GLU A 176 -50.31 -46.37 -13.58
CA GLU A 176 -50.19 -45.65 -12.32
C GLU A 176 -50.97 -44.32 -12.39
N PRO A 177 -51.78 -43.96 -11.35
CA PRO A 177 -52.56 -42.73 -11.36
C PRO A 177 -51.72 -41.49 -11.65
N GLU A 178 -52.26 -40.55 -12.43
CA GLU A 178 -51.54 -39.37 -12.91
C GLU A 178 -50.95 -38.52 -11.77
N GLU A 179 -51.69 -38.37 -10.67
CA GLU A 179 -51.28 -37.68 -9.45
C GLU A 179 -50.00 -38.28 -8.84
N GLU A 180 -49.88 -39.61 -8.82
CA GLU A 180 -48.71 -40.33 -8.30
C GLU A 180 -47.49 -40.13 -9.20
N ARG A 181 -47.69 -40.12 -10.53
CA ARG A 181 -46.62 -39.86 -11.51
C ARG A 181 -46.09 -38.43 -11.38
N LEU A 182 -46.99 -37.45 -11.26
CA LEU A 182 -46.64 -36.04 -11.10
C LEU A 182 -45.93 -35.79 -9.76
N TYR A 183 -46.42 -36.37 -8.66
CA TYR A 183 -45.77 -36.32 -7.35
C TYR A 183 -44.32 -36.82 -7.42
N LYS A 184 -44.09 -38.05 -7.93
CA LYS A 184 -42.75 -38.64 -8.03
C LYS A 184 -41.82 -37.78 -8.87
N ARG A 185 -42.31 -37.30 -10.02
CA ARG A 185 -41.54 -36.42 -10.91
C ARG A 185 -41.11 -35.14 -10.21
N TYR A 186 -42.06 -34.40 -9.62
CA TYR A 186 -41.76 -33.13 -8.96
C TYR A 186 -40.86 -33.31 -7.74
N LYS A 187 -41.04 -34.39 -6.97
CA LYS A 187 -40.16 -34.75 -5.86
C LYS A 187 -38.72 -35.00 -6.33
N THR A 188 -38.52 -35.83 -7.36
CA THR A 188 -37.19 -36.12 -7.91
C THR A 188 -36.53 -34.89 -8.53
N GLU A 189 -37.29 -34.07 -9.27
CA GLU A 189 -36.79 -32.80 -9.80
C GLU A 189 -36.40 -31.84 -8.67
N GLY A 190 -37.22 -31.74 -7.61
CA GLY A 190 -36.94 -30.93 -6.43
C GLY A 190 -35.67 -31.36 -5.69
N ASP A 191 -35.50 -32.66 -5.47
CA ASP A 191 -34.29 -33.25 -4.85
C ASP A 191 -33.04 -32.94 -5.69
N SER A 192 -33.11 -33.12 -7.01
CA SER A 192 -32.00 -32.79 -7.92
C SER A 192 -31.64 -31.29 -7.91
N LEU A 193 -32.64 -30.41 -7.86
CA LEU A 193 -32.40 -28.96 -7.79
C LEU A 193 -31.84 -28.53 -6.42
N LEU A 194 -32.24 -29.21 -5.35
CA LEU A 194 -31.71 -28.99 -4.00
C LEU A 194 -30.22 -29.37 -3.94
N ASP A 195 -29.85 -30.50 -4.52
CA ASP A 195 -28.44 -30.94 -4.65
C ASP A 195 -27.60 -29.96 -5.49
N GLN A 196 -28.22 -29.36 -6.50
CA GLN A 196 -27.62 -28.26 -7.29
C GLN A 196 -27.62 -26.90 -6.58
N GLN A 197 -28.10 -26.81 -5.33
CA GLN A 197 -28.24 -25.57 -4.55
C GLN A 197 -29.17 -24.51 -5.19
N LYS A 198 -30.08 -24.92 -6.07
CA LYS A 198 -31.10 -24.06 -6.72
C LYS A 198 -32.35 -23.96 -5.85
N TYR A 199 -32.21 -23.39 -4.66
CA TYR A 199 -33.23 -23.46 -3.59
C TYR A 199 -34.59 -22.85 -3.96
N VAL A 200 -34.63 -21.81 -4.79
CA VAL A 200 -35.91 -21.20 -5.25
C VAL A 200 -36.66 -22.14 -6.19
N GLU A 201 -35.96 -22.74 -7.13
CA GLU A 201 -36.53 -23.69 -8.09
C GLU A 201 -36.91 -25.01 -7.41
N ALA A 202 -36.06 -25.51 -6.51
CA ALA A 202 -36.33 -26.69 -5.69
C ALA A 202 -37.60 -26.50 -4.84
N LYS A 203 -37.72 -25.36 -4.16
CA LYS A 203 -38.93 -25.00 -3.39
C LYS A 203 -40.19 -25.05 -4.25
N LEU A 204 -40.14 -24.50 -5.46
CA LEU A 204 -41.29 -24.51 -6.38
C LEU A 204 -41.68 -25.94 -6.78
N LYS A 205 -40.69 -26.81 -7.05
CA LYS A 205 -40.94 -28.23 -7.36
C LYS A 205 -41.51 -28.99 -6.17
N TYR A 206 -41.00 -28.77 -4.97
CA TYR A 206 -41.57 -29.37 -3.77
C TYR A 206 -43.00 -28.88 -3.47
N ALA A 207 -43.30 -27.59 -3.68
CA ALA A 207 -44.65 -27.07 -3.54
C ALA A 207 -45.63 -27.70 -4.55
N ASN A 208 -45.18 -27.90 -5.80
CA ASN A 208 -45.98 -28.60 -6.81
C ASN A 208 -46.20 -30.08 -6.45
N ALA A 209 -45.21 -30.75 -5.85
CA ALA A 209 -45.37 -32.12 -5.34
C ALA A 209 -46.34 -32.18 -4.15
N LEU A 210 -46.27 -31.19 -3.24
CA LEU A 210 -47.14 -31.11 -2.05
C LEU A 210 -48.59 -30.83 -2.44
N ALA A 211 -48.83 -30.12 -3.55
CA ALA A 211 -50.18 -29.95 -4.11
C ALA A 211 -50.82 -31.28 -4.56
N GLN A 212 -50.03 -32.30 -4.92
CA GLN A 212 -50.52 -33.64 -5.27
C GLN A 212 -50.68 -34.53 -4.02
N ARG A 213 -49.88 -34.30 -2.96
CA ARG A 213 -49.98 -34.98 -1.67
C ARG A 213 -49.81 -33.98 -0.51
N PRO A 214 -50.91 -33.38 -0.02
CA PRO A 214 -50.86 -32.33 0.99
C PRO A 214 -50.35 -32.75 2.37
N GLU A 215 -50.34 -34.06 2.67
CA GLU A 215 -49.95 -34.61 3.99
C GLU A 215 -48.51 -35.20 3.98
N ASP A 216 -47.65 -34.77 3.05
CA ASP A 216 -46.28 -35.27 2.95
C ASP A 216 -45.28 -34.42 3.77
N ASP A 217 -45.02 -34.87 5.00
CA ASP A 217 -44.05 -34.28 5.93
C ASP A 217 -42.65 -34.06 5.33
N TYR A 218 -42.21 -34.93 4.41
CA TYR A 218 -40.91 -34.80 3.78
C TYR A 218 -40.85 -33.51 2.95
N LEU A 219 -41.90 -33.23 2.17
CA LEU A 219 -41.95 -32.06 1.30
C LEU A 219 -41.99 -30.76 2.11
N ASP A 220 -42.72 -30.73 3.22
CA ASP A 220 -42.75 -29.57 4.12
C ASP A 220 -41.37 -29.30 4.74
N GLN A 221 -40.67 -30.34 5.21
CA GLN A 221 -39.31 -30.21 5.72
C GLN A 221 -38.35 -29.68 4.64
N ARG A 222 -38.48 -30.15 3.40
CA ARG A 222 -37.64 -29.68 2.27
C ARG A 222 -37.95 -28.24 1.87
N ILE A 223 -39.21 -27.83 1.87
CA ILE A 223 -39.61 -26.43 1.63
C ILE A 223 -39.04 -25.51 2.71
N ASN A 224 -39.10 -25.91 3.98
CA ASN A 224 -38.54 -25.17 5.10
C ASN A 224 -37.01 -25.05 5.01
N LEU A 225 -36.31 -26.13 4.65
CA LEU A 225 -34.88 -26.12 4.38
C LEU A 225 -34.54 -25.15 3.23
N CYS A 226 -35.31 -25.17 2.13
CA CYS A 226 -35.12 -24.22 1.03
C CYS A 226 -35.29 -22.78 1.49
N ASN A 227 -36.31 -22.48 2.31
CA ASN A 227 -36.52 -21.13 2.87
C ASN A 227 -35.33 -20.67 3.70
N GLN A 228 -34.82 -21.53 4.58
CA GLN A 228 -33.63 -21.25 5.39
C GLN A 228 -32.41 -20.96 4.50
N LYS A 229 -32.15 -21.81 3.51
CA LYS A 229 -31.01 -21.65 2.58
C LYS A 229 -31.11 -20.40 1.73
N ILE A 230 -32.31 -20.04 1.27
CA ILE A 230 -32.56 -18.76 0.56
C ILE A 230 -32.26 -17.57 1.48
N ALA A 231 -32.66 -17.62 2.75
CA ALA A 231 -32.38 -16.55 3.70
C ALA A 231 -30.87 -16.43 3.99
N GLU A 232 -30.16 -17.55 4.16
CA GLU A 232 -28.71 -17.60 4.31
C GLU A 232 -27.99 -16.99 3.08
N GLN A 233 -28.41 -17.37 1.86
CA GLN A 233 -27.86 -16.79 0.63
C GLN A 233 -28.10 -15.29 0.52
N LYS A 234 -29.30 -14.80 0.89
CA LYS A 234 -29.61 -13.36 0.91
C LYS A 234 -28.76 -12.61 1.93
N ALA A 235 -28.60 -13.15 3.13
CA ALA A 235 -27.76 -12.56 4.16
C ALA A 235 -26.29 -12.49 3.71
N ALA A 236 -25.78 -13.58 3.12
CA ALA A 236 -24.43 -13.61 2.56
C ALA A 236 -24.24 -12.60 1.41
N ALA A 237 -25.23 -12.46 0.52
CA ALA A 237 -25.20 -11.48 -0.57
C ALA A 237 -25.15 -10.03 -0.04
N GLU A 238 -25.88 -9.73 1.03
CA GLU A 238 -25.83 -8.39 1.64
C GLU A 238 -24.47 -8.11 2.31
N GLN A 239 -23.86 -9.11 2.96
CA GLN A 239 -22.49 -8.97 3.48
C GLN A 239 -21.49 -8.71 2.35
N ILE A 240 -21.58 -9.41 1.22
CA ILE A 240 -20.72 -9.19 0.05
C ILE A 240 -20.90 -7.76 -0.50
N LYS A 241 -22.13 -7.28 -0.59
CA LYS A 241 -22.42 -5.91 -1.05
C LYS A 241 -21.79 -4.85 -0.15
N LEU A 242 -21.88 -5.02 1.17
CA LEU A 242 -21.24 -4.13 2.13
C LEU A 242 -19.70 -4.20 2.05
N TYR A 243 -19.14 -5.41 1.91
CA TYR A 243 -17.71 -5.60 1.67
C TYR A 243 -17.22 -4.81 0.45
N VAL A 244 -17.88 -4.95 -0.70
CA VAL A 244 -17.49 -4.27 -1.95
C VAL A 244 -17.53 -2.75 -1.76
N LYS A 245 -18.63 -2.24 -1.19
CA LYS A 245 -18.79 -0.81 -0.92
C LYS A 245 -17.62 -0.25 -0.09
N HIS A 246 -17.30 -0.89 1.03
CA HIS A 246 -16.26 -0.42 1.94
C HIS A 246 -14.84 -0.61 1.38
N LYS A 247 -14.61 -1.68 0.62
CA LYS A 247 -13.35 -1.90 -0.11
C LYS A 247 -13.11 -0.76 -1.11
N ASP A 248 -14.09 -0.46 -1.96
CA ASP A 248 -13.94 0.53 -3.02
C ASP A 248 -13.81 1.95 -2.45
N GLU A 249 -14.53 2.26 -1.37
CA GLU A 249 -14.33 3.51 -0.61
C GLU A 249 -12.91 3.60 -0.04
N GLY A 250 -12.41 2.51 0.55
CA GLY A 250 -11.03 2.43 1.04
C GLY A 250 -9.99 2.64 -0.06
N ASP A 251 -10.19 2.03 -1.23
CA ASP A 251 -9.31 2.18 -2.41
C ASP A 251 -9.22 3.64 -2.86
N LYS A 252 -10.38 4.29 -3.00
CA LYS A 252 -10.47 5.70 -3.36
C LYS A 252 -9.77 6.61 -2.35
N LEU A 253 -10.02 6.41 -1.04
CA LEU A 253 -9.40 7.22 0.02
C LEU A 253 -7.88 7.03 0.08
N PHE A 254 -7.40 5.82 -0.19
CA PHE A 254 -5.97 5.53 -0.23
C PHE A 254 -5.27 6.28 -1.37
N GLU A 255 -5.88 6.31 -2.56
CA GLU A 255 -5.35 7.07 -3.71
C GLU A 255 -5.30 8.57 -3.44
N GLN A 256 -6.23 9.07 -2.61
CA GLN A 256 -6.26 10.47 -2.16
C GLN A 256 -5.27 10.77 -1.02
N GLY A 257 -4.53 9.77 -0.52
CA GLY A 257 -3.59 9.93 0.59
C GLY A 257 -4.25 10.04 1.97
N GLU A 258 -5.56 9.81 2.07
CA GLU A 258 -6.32 9.88 3.32
C GLU A 258 -6.21 8.56 4.12
N TYR A 259 -4.98 8.16 4.47
CA TYR A 259 -4.67 6.82 4.96
C TYR A 259 -5.40 6.42 6.25
N GLU A 260 -5.71 7.36 7.16
CA GLU A 260 -6.53 7.05 8.35
C GLU A 260 -7.96 6.66 7.98
N LYS A 261 -8.60 7.41 7.06
CA LYS A 261 -9.96 7.12 6.62
C LYS A 261 -9.97 5.84 5.79
N ALA A 262 -9.01 5.70 4.87
CA ALA A 262 -8.84 4.48 4.07
C ALA A 262 -8.71 3.24 4.97
N LYS A 263 -7.88 3.30 6.03
CA LYS A 263 -7.72 2.21 6.99
C LYS A 263 -9.06 1.81 7.64
N ARG A 264 -9.86 2.79 8.10
CA ARG A 264 -11.17 2.52 8.71
C ARG A 264 -12.15 1.86 7.72
N SER A 265 -12.21 2.34 6.48
CA SER A 265 -13.04 1.73 5.44
C SER A 265 -12.60 0.28 5.14
N TYR A 266 -11.30 0.01 5.10
CA TYR A 266 -10.81 -1.37 4.97
C TYR A 266 -11.13 -2.25 6.18
N GLU A 267 -11.04 -1.74 7.41
CA GLU A 267 -11.44 -2.48 8.61
C GLU A 267 -12.94 -2.84 8.58
N GLN A 268 -13.79 -1.93 8.08
CA GLN A 268 -15.21 -2.22 7.83
C GLN A 268 -15.40 -3.30 6.75
N ALA A 269 -14.68 -3.23 5.63
CA ALA A 269 -14.73 -4.26 4.60
C ALA A 269 -14.33 -5.64 5.15
N LEU A 270 -13.25 -5.70 5.94
CA LEU A 270 -12.77 -6.95 6.54
C LEU A 270 -13.77 -7.55 7.53
N SER A 271 -14.60 -6.72 8.20
CA SER A 271 -15.66 -7.21 9.09
C SER A 271 -16.75 -7.99 8.35
N HIS A 272 -17.01 -7.64 7.08
CA HIS A 272 -17.99 -8.31 6.23
C HIS A 272 -17.41 -9.52 5.47
N LYS A 273 -16.09 -9.57 5.28
CA LYS A 273 -15.37 -10.70 4.67
C LYS A 273 -14.04 -10.98 5.39
N PRO A 274 -14.08 -11.64 6.57
CA PRO A 274 -12.89 -11.95 7.33
C PRO A 274 -11.90 -12.81 6.53
N GLY A 275 -10.59 -12.56 6.71
CA GLY A 275 -9.53 -13.31 6.04
C GLY A 275 -9.20 -12.86 4.61
N ASP A 276 -9.82 -11.79 4.11
CA ASP A 276 -9.49 -11.24 2.80
C ASP A 276 -8.04 -10.70 2.76
N SER A 277 -7.20 -11.31 1.92
CA SER A 277 -5.76 -11.01 1.85
C SER A 277 -5.50 -9.60 1.30
N TYR A 278 -6.32 -9.14 0.34
CA TYR A 278 -6.15 -7.83 -0.26
C TYR A 278 -6.39 -6.73 0.78
N VAL A 279 -7.57 -6.75 1.42
CA VAL A 279 -7.95 -5.75 2.43
C VAL A 279 -6.97 -5.77 3.61
N THR A 280 -6.54 -6.95 4.05
CA THR A 280 -5.53 -7.08 5.13
C THR A 280 -4.20 -6.41 4.76
N LYS A 281 -3.69 -6.64 3.55
CA LYS A 281 -2.46 -5.99 3.06
C LYS A 281 -2.61 -4.48 2.95
N ARG A 282 -3.80 -3.99 2.56
CA ARG A 282 -4.09 -2.55 2.47
C ARG A 282 -4.13 -1.88 3.84
N ILE A 283 -4.73 -2.53 4.85
CA ILE A 283 -4.68 -2.06 6.25
C ILE A 283 -3.24 -1.94 6.73
N GLN A 284 -2.39 -2.95 6.45
CA GLN A 284 -0.97 -2.93 6.80
C GLN A 284 -0.21 -1.81 6.06
N ALA A 285 -0.50 -1.59 4.78
CA ALA A 285 0.08 -0.50 4.02
C ALA A 285 -0.31 0.87 4.58
N CYS A 286 -1.60 1.09 4.88
CA CYS A 286 -2.06 2.30 5.57
C CYS A 286 -1.33 2.47 6.90
N ALA A 287 -1.24 1.42 7.72
CA ALA A 287 -0.56 1.48 9.01
C ALA A 287 0.91 1.89 8.86
N LYS A 288 1.63 1.35 7.86
CA LYS A 288 3.02 1.72 7.57
C LYS A 288 3.16 3.18 7.13
N LEU A 289 2.24 3.67 6.30
CA LEU A 289 2.22 5.06 5.83
C LEU A 289 1.80 6.05 6.92
N LEU A 290 1.05 5.58 7.92
CA LEU A 290 0.67 6.32 9.10
C LEU A 290 1.75 6.35 10.18
N VAL A 291 2.79 5.51 10.10
CA VAL A 291 3.96 5.65 10.98
C VAL A 291 4.72 6.90 10.55
N PRO A 292 4.88 7.91 11.43
CA PRO A 292 5.71 9.06 11.14
C PRO A 292 7.14 8.59 10.82
N GLN A 293 7.54 8.65 9.56
CA GLN A 293 8.90 8.34 9.18
C GLN A 293 9.79 9.51 9.59
N THR A 294 10.79 9.23 10.43
CA THR A 294 11.79 10.23 10.79
C THR A 294 12.47 10.75 9.54
N PRO A 295 12.36 12.06 9.22
CA PRO A 295 13.02 12.63 8.06
C PRO A 295 14.53 12.38 8.13
N GLU A 296 15.15 12.15 6.97
CA GLU A 296 16.60 12.00 6.89
C GLU A 296 17.31 13.23 7.50
N GLY A 297 18.27 12.98 8.40
CA GLY A 297 19.00 14.04 9.11
C GLY A 297 18.31 14.59 10.35
N MET A 298 17.07 14.17 10.66
CA MET A 298 16.33 14.59 11.85
C MET A 298 16.25 13.50 12.93
N VAL A 299 15.86 13.88 14.14
CA VAL A 299 15.48 13.01 15.25
C VAL A 299 14.07 13.36 15.72
N LEU A 300 13.32 12.37 16.20
CA LEU A 300 12.04 12.60 16.87
C LEU A 300 12.30 13.09 18.29
N ILE A 301 11.87 14.30 18.59
CA ILE A 301 11.82 14.83 19.95
C ILE A 301 10.46 14.46 20.54
N PRO A 302 10.40 13.70 21.65
CA PRO A 302 9.15 13.24 22.21
C PRO A 302 8.33 14.39 22.78
N ALA A 303 7.00 14.25 22.80
CA ALA A 303 6.16 15.20 23.52
C ALA A 303 6.48 15.15 25.03
N GLY A 304 6.39 16.28 25.70
CA GLY A 304 6.68 16.34 27.13
C GLY A 304 6.40 17.70 27.75
N THR A 305 6.66 17.80 29.06
CA THR A 305 6.58 19.07 29.79
C THR A 305 7.91 19.32 30.48
N PHE A 306 8.41 20.55 30.43
CA PHE A 306 9.66 20.95 31.08
C PHE A 306 9.55 22.31 31.74
N THR A 307 10.55 22.64 32.56
CA THR A 307 10.72 24.00 33.07
C THR A 307 11.65 24.76 32.13
N MET A 308 11.12 25.76 31.43
CA MET A 308 11.86 26.65 30.54
C MET A 308 12.39 27.86 31.30
N GLY A 309 13.61 28.29 30.98
CA GLY A 309 14.29 29.42 31.62
C GLY A 309 15.15 29.05 32.83
N SER A 310 15.62 30.09 33.53
CA SER A 310 16.50 29.96 34.70
C SER A 310 16.31 31.15 35.65
N ASN A 311 16.92 31.07 36.84
CA ASN A 311 17.00 32.21 37.76
C ASN A 311 18.34 32.97 37.66
N ASP A 312 19.20 32.61 36.71
CA ASP A 312 20.54 33.16 36.62
C ASP A 312 20.55 34.59 36.05
N TYR A 313 19.63 34.90 35.11
CA TYR A 313 19.56 36.19 34.41
C TYR A 313 18.13 36.70 34.26
N ASP A 314 17.94 38.02 34.23
CA ASP A 314 16.60 38.64 34.28
C ASP A 314 15.73 38.37 33.04
N ASN A 315 16.34 38.22 31.88
CA ASN A 315 15.65 37.87 30.65
C ASN A 315 15.36 36.37 30.54
N GLU A 316 15.92 35.54 31.42
CA GLU A 316 15.66 34.09 31.53
C GLU A 316 14.61 33.78 32.62
N LYS A 317 14.19 34.80 33.37
CA LYS A 317 13.25 34.68 34.49
C LYS A 317 11.80 34.99 34.08
N PRO A 318 10.83 34.42 34.81
CA PRO A 318 11.00 33.32 35.75
C PRO A 318 11.05 31.97 35.00
N PRO A 319 11.67 30.93 35.60
CA PRO A 319 11.45 29.56 35.16
C PRO A 319 9.96 29.23 35.18
N HIS A 320 9.42 28.68 34.08
CA HIS A 320 7.99 28.41 33.92
C HIS A 320 7.72 27.08 33.20
N LYS A 321 6.51 26.54 33.32
CA LYS A 321 6.16 25.24 32.75
C LYS A 321 5.70 25.37 31.30
N VAL A 322 6.30 24.57 30.44
CA VAL A 322 5.94 24.51 29.01
C VAL A 322 5.69 23.06 28.62
N SER A 323 4.57 22.81 27.94
CA SER A 323 4.25 21.55 27.28
C SER A 323 4.58 21.64 25.79
N ILE A 324 5.35 20.67 25.29
CA ILE A 324 5.80 20.59 23.90
C ILE A 324 5.20 19.32 23.26
N ALA A 325 4.59 19.47 22.09
CA ALA A 325 4.16 18.36 21.26
C ALA A 325 5.38 17.67 20.62
N ALA A 326 5.23 16.42 20.19
CA ALA A 326 6.32 15.75 19.49
C ALA A 326 6.59 16.43 18.14
N PHE A 327 7.85 16.63 17.83
CA PHE A 327 8.32 17.25 16.58
C PHE A 327 9.61 16.58 16.11
N TYR A 328 9.92 16.72 14.84
CA TYR A 328 11.23 16.35 14.31
C TYR A 328 12.18 17.52 14.37
N PHE A 329 13.44 17.27 14.70
CA PHE A 329 14.46 18.30 14.82
C PHE A 329 15.75 17.87 14.14
N ASP A 330 16.40 18.78 13.43
CA ASP A 330 17.67 18.50 12.77
C ASP A 330 18.75 18.10 13.79
N LYS A 331 19.45 17.00 13.51
CA LYS A 331 20.55 16.49 14.34
C LYS A 331 21.67 17.52 14.50
N TYR A 332 21.87 18.33 13.47
CA TYR A 332 22.97 19.25 13.26
C TYR A 332 22.41 20.61 12.83
N GLU A 333 23.21 21.66 12.97
CA GLU A 333 22.99 22.90 12.24
C GLU A 333 22.99 22.64 10.72
N VAL A 334 22.25 23.46 9.96
CA VAL A 334 22.22 23.35 8.50
C VAL A 334 23.64 23.57 7.96
N THR A 335 24.13 22.62 7.18
CA THR A 335 25.50 22.68 6.67
C THR A 335 25.61 23.53 5.41
N VAL A 336 26.82 24.01 5.12
CA VAL A 336 27.16 24.66 3.84
C VAL A 336 26.74 23.78 2.66
N GLY A 337 26.98 22.46 2.70
CA GLY A 337 26.60 21.55 1.63
C GLY A 337 25.08 21.38 1.45
N GLN A 338 24.31 21.46 2.54
CA GLN A 338 22.85 21.49 2.47
C GLN A 338 22.34 22.80 1.89
N TYR A 339 22.88 23.93 2.37
CA TYR A 339 22.52 25.27 1.89
C TYR A 339 22.91 25.50 0.43
N GLN A 340 24.00 24.88 -0.04
CA GLN A 340 24.40 24.90 -1.45
C GLN A 340 23.31 24.32 -2.37
N LYS A 341 22.63 23.24 -1.94
CA LYS A 341 21.50 22.66 -2.70
C LYS A 341 20.33 23.63 -2.80
N PHE A 342 20.05 24.36 -1.72
CA PHE A 342 19.03 25.42 -1.72
C PHE A 342 19.38 26.52 -2.73
N LEU A 343 20.59 27.05 -2.70
CA LEU A 343 21.02 28.09 -3.65
C LEU A 343 21.02 27.60 -5.10
N ALA A 344 21.44 26.35 -5.34
CA ALA A 344 21.41 25.76 -6.67
C ALA A 344 19.97 25.63 -7.23
N ALA A 345 19.00 25.32 -6.38
CA ALA A 345 17.60 25.26 -6.75
C ALA A 345 16.91 26.64 -6.86
N ASN A 346 17.50 27.69 -6.26
CA ASN A 346 16.91 29.02 -6.18
C ASN A 346 17.96 30.10 -6.48
N PRO A 347 18.41 30.24 -7.75
CA PRO A 347 19.52 31.12 -8.12
C PRO A 347 19.25 32.61 -7.92
N SER A 348 17.99 33.01 -7.64
CA SER A 348 17.61 34.38 -7.32
C SER A 348 17.99 34.80 -5.88
N TYR A 349 18.34 33.86 -5.00
CA TYR A 349 18.77 34.18 -3.64
C TYR A 349 20.24 34.57 -3.61
N ASN A 350 20.56 35.59 -2.82
CA ASN A 350 21.94 36.02 -2.60
C ASN A 350 22.72 34.95 -1.83
N GLN A 351 23.98 34.78 -2.23
CA GLN A 351 24.91 33.93 -1.49
C GLN A 351 25.30 34.61 -0.17
N PRO A 352 25.52 33.86 0.92
CA PRO A 352 26.08 34.41 2.15
C PRO A 352 27.45 35.05 1.92
N GLU A 353 27.86 35.95 2.81
CA GLU A 353 29.22 36.51 2.75
C GLU A 353 30.28 35.41 2.87
N ASN A 354 31.39 35.59 2.15
CA ASN A 354 32.50 34.63 2.05
C ASN A 354 32.09 33.23 1.53
N TRP A 355 31.02 33.11 0.74
CA TRP A 355 30.48 31.83 0.27
C TRP A 355 31.50 30.90 -0.40
N ASN A 356 32.35 31.42 -1.29
CA ASN A 356 33.37 30.61 -1.96
C ASN A 356 34.37 29.97 -0.98
N GLU A 357 34.65 30.64 0.14
CA GLU A 357 35.52 30.10 1.18
C GLU A 357 34.76 29.11 2.07
N GLN A 358 33.49 29.40 2.39
CA GLN A 358 32.61 28.46 3.10
C GLN A 358 32.50 27.11 2.37
N LEU A 359 32.39 27.12 1.03
CA LEU A 359 32.31 25.92 0.18
C LEU A 359 33.49 24.97 0.32
N GLN A 360 34.65 25.43 0.81
CA GLN A 360 35.82 24.58 1.02
C GLN A 360 35.60 23.53 2.12
N ASN A 361 34.62 23.73 3.01
CA ASN A 361 34.19 22.71 3.96
C ASN A 361 32.65 22.60 4.01
N PRO A 362 32.04 21.72 3.19
CA PRO A 362 30.59 21.57 3.11
C PRO A 362 29.94 20.94 4.36
N LYS A 363 30.74 20.47 5.33
CA LYS A 363 30.27 19.87 6.60
C LYS A 363 30.24 20.87 7.75
N ARG A 364 30.75 22.08 7.57
CA ARG A 364 30.57 23.17 8.55
C ARG A 364 29.14 23.71 8.50
N PRO A 365 28.63 24.28 9.61
CA PRO A 365 27.37 25.00 9.58
C PRO A 365 27.48 26.17 8.59
N VAL A 366 26.39 26.45 7.88
CA VAL A 366 26.29 27.68 7.09
C VAL A 366 26.22 28.87 8.05
N VAL A 367 27.00 29.91 7.75
CA VAL A 367 27.03 31.16 8.52
C VAL A 367 26.86 32.37 7.61
N ASN A 368 26.79 33.57 8.18
CA ASN A 368 26.41 34.80 7.47
C ASN A 368 25.01 34.72 6.85
N VAL A 369 24.11 33.97 7.50
CA VAL A 369 22.70 33.83 7.12
C VAL A 369 21.81 34.60 8.09
N SER A 370 20.88 35.36 7.53
CA SER A 370 19.87 36.09 8.27
C SER A 370 18.69 35.19 8.62
N TRP A 371 17.83 35.65 9.52
CA TRP A 371 16.59 34.95 9.84
C TRP A 371 15.71 34.77 8.60
N ASN A 372 15.67 35.79 7.73
CA ASN A 372 14.89 35.75 6.49
C ASN A 372 15.40 34.66 5.53
N ASP A 373 16.73 34.48 5.42
CA ASP A 373 17.28 33.42 4.58
C ASP A 373 16.99 32.03 5.16
N ALA A 374 17.08 31.90 6.49
CA ALA A 374 16.80 30.65 7.18
C ALA A 374 15.33 30.22 6.99
N VAL A 375 14.39 31.17 7.05
CA VAL A 375 12.97 30.93 6.74
C VAL A 375 12.79 30.52 5.27
N ALA A 376 13.42 31.22 4.33
CA ALA A 376 13.35 30.87 2.91
C ALA A 376 13.89 29.45 2.63
N TYR A 377 14.97 29.05 3.31
CA TYR A 377 15.49 27.69 3.26
C TYR A 377 14.46 26.68 3.79
N CYS A 378 13.83 26.94 4.94
CA CYS A 378 12.78 26.07 5.49
C CYS A 378 11.55 25.96 4.55
N GLU A 379 11.13 27.06 3.93
CA GLU A 379 10.03 27.07 2.96
C GLU A 379 10.36 26.24 1.71
N TRP A 380 11.58 26.37 1.19
CA TRP A 380 12.05 25.55 0.09
C TRP A 380 12.08 24.06 0.48
N LEU A 381 12.65 23.74 1.64
CA LEU A 381 12.75 22.36 2.12
C LEU A 381 11.36 21.76 2.39
N SER A 382 10.39 22.58 2.81
CA SER A 382 9.00 22.18 2.96
C SER A 382 8.39 21.69 1.65
N LYS A 383 8.64 22.43 0.56
CA LYS A 383 8.18 22.05 -0.79
C LYS A 383 8.84 20.76 -1.26
N GLN A 384 10.12 20.57 -0.96
CA GLN A 384 10.84 19.34 -1.33
C GLN A 384 10.31 18.11 -0.58
N ARG A 385 9.92 18.25 0.68
CA ARG A 385 9.48 17.13 1.54
C ARG A 385 7.97 16.90 1.54
N GLY A 386 7.18 17.83 1.01
CA GLY A 386 5.71 17.79 1.14
C GLY A 386 5.23 17.87 2.59
N LYS A 387 6.06 18.42 3.48
CA LYS A 387 5.82 18.54 4.93
C LYS A 387 6.27 19.90 5.41
N ARG A 388 5.65 20.42 6.46
CA ARG A 388 5.95 21.75 6.99
C ARG A 388 7.27 21.73 7.78
N VAL A 389 8.33 22.23 7.14
CA VAL A 389 9.63 22.49 7.73
C VAL A 389 9.73 23.98 8.08
N ARG A 390 10.30 24.29 9.25
CA ARG A 390 10.38 25.65 9.80
C ARG A 390 11.59 25.79 10.71
N LEU A 391 11.83 27.01 11.19
CA LEU A 391 12.66 27.21 12.37
C LEU A 391 11.96 26.66 13.62
N PRO A 392 12.71 26.15 14.61
CA PRO A 392 12.15 25.79 15.91
C PRO A 392 11.62 27.02 16.62
N THR A 393 10.62 26.82 17.47
CA THR A 393 10.32 27.81 18.49
C THR A 393 11.44 27.89 19.51
N GLU A 394 11.55 29.01 20.23
CA GLU A 394 12.51 29.14 21.33
C GLU A 394 12.32 28.01 22.36
N ALA A 395 11.07 27.65 22.62
CA ALA A 395 10.73 26.61 23.58
C ALA A 395 11.09 25.20 23.10
N GLU A 396 10.82 24.88 21.83
CA GLU A 396 11.27 23.63 21.21
C GLU A 396 12.80 23.52 21.25
N TRP A 397 13.50 24.63 20.92
CA TRP A 397 14.97 24.66 20.94
C TRP A 397 15.51 24.36 22.35
N GLU A 398 15.01 25.04 23.39
CA GLU A 398 15.49 24.83 24.76
C GLU A 398 15.13 23.43 25.28
N TYR A 399 13.92 22.95 24.99
CA TYR A 399 13.50 21.59 25.35
C TYR A 399 14.42 20.54 24.72
N ALA A 400 14.71 20.71 23.43
CA ALA A 400 15.60 19.85 22.67
C ALA A 400 17.05 19.93 23.19
N ALA A 401 17.56 21.14 23.46
CA ALA A 401 18.91 21.37 23.96
C ALA A 401 19.14 20.66 25.31
N ARG A 402 18.14 20.69 26.20
CA ARG A 402 18.20 20.03 27.52
C ARG A 402 18.30 18.50 27.44
N GLY A 403 17.94 17.87 26.32
CA GLY A 403 18.15 16.43 26.13
C GLY A 403 17.51 15.57 27.22
N GLY A 404 16.30 15.92 27.67
CA GLY A 404 15.60 15.23 28.76
C GLY A 404 16.14 15.47 30.17
N LEU A 405 17.21 16.27 30.33
CA LEU A 405 17.75 16.63 31.63
C LEU A 405 16.98 17.81 32.25
N SER A 406 16.62 17.70 33.53
CA SER A 406 15.94 18.76 34.27
C SER A 406 16.93 19.63 35.03
N GLY A 407 16.81 20.95 34.91
CA GLY A 407 17.56 21.93 35.71
C GLY A 407 19.06 22.02 35.42
N LYS A 408 19.56 21.39 34.35
CA LYS A 408 20.98 21.42 33.96
C LYS A 408 21.33 22.67 33.17
N LYS A 409 22.57 23.16 33.36
CA LYS A 409 23.11 24.35 32.67
C LYS A 409 23.41 24.10 31.21
N TYR A 410 23.92 22.92 30.85
CA TYR A 410 24.35 22.54 29.51
C TYR A 410 23.65 21.26 29.05
N PRO A 411 23.68 20.92 27.75
CA PRO A 411 23.01 19.74 27.19
C PRO A 411 23.40 18.39 27.84
N TRP A 412 24.55 18.35 28.51
CA TRP A 412 25.12 17.16 29.15
C TRP A 412 25.24 17.26 30.68
N GLY A 413 24.89 18.39 31.30
CA GLY A 413 25.06 18.58 32.75
C GLY A 413 25.43 20.01 33.16
N ASP A 414 26.16 20.16 34.26
CA ASP A 414 26.42 21.48 34.88
C ASP A 414 27.81 22.04 34.62
N ASN A 415 28.75 21.20 34.16
CA ASN A 415 30.14 21.58 33.93
C ASN A 415 30.45 21.54 32.43
N ILE A 416 31.27 22.49 31.97
CA ILE A 416 31.72 22.59 30.58
C ILE A 416 33.24 22.54 30.52
N SER A 417 33.75 21.87 29.51
CA SER A 417 35.15 21.84 29.13
C SER A 417 35.29 21.95 27.61
N ALA A 418 36.49 22.21 27.11
CA ALA A 418 36.77 22.25 25.67
C ALA A 418 36.47 20.93 24.94
N ALA A 419 36.31 19.81 25.67
CA ALA A 419 35.90 18.53 25.09
C ALA A 419 34.39 18.43 24.83
N ASN A 420 33.57 19.33 25.40
CA ASN A 420 32.11 19.24 25.31
C ASN A 420 31.50 20.08 24.18
N ALA A 421 32.10 21.24 23.89
CA ALA A 421 31.57 22.20 22.92
C ALA A 421 32.68 23.05 22.28
N ASN A 422 32.35 23.68 21.16
CA ASN A 422 33.21 24.67 20.52
C ASN A 422 32.86 26.08 21.02
N TYR A 423 33.72 26.64 21.85
CA TYR A 423 33.52 27.96 22.48
C TYR A 423 34.86 28.59 22.83
N ASP A 424 34.85 29.87 23.20
CA ASP A 424 36.04 30.59 23.66
C ASP A 424 36.28 30.36 25.16
N ALA A 425 37.07 29.33 25.47
CA ALA A 425 37.40 29.00 26.86
C ALA A 425 38.37 30.00 27.52
N GLU A 426 39.14 30.75 26.73
CA GLU A 426 40.20 31.64 27.21
C GLU A 426 39.82 33.12 27.10
N SER A 427 38.66 33.43 26.50
CA SER A 427 38.17 34.79 26.25
C SER A 427 39.17 35.64 25.44
N ASN A 428 39.83 35.04 24.46
CA ASN A 428 40.90 35.66 23.67
C ASN A 428 40.69 35.56 22.14
N ARG A 429 39.54 35.06 21.68
CA ARG A 429 39.25 34.95 20.24
C ARG A 429 38.82 36.29 19.65
N GLY A 430 39.31 36.58 18.45
CA GLY A 430 38.82 37.69 17.64
C GLY A 430 37.46 37.37 17.00
N TYR A 431 36.79 38.41 16.52
CA TYR A 431 35.52 38.32 15.80
C TYR A 431 35.69 38.80 14.36
N SER A 432 36.25 37.93 13.52
CA SER A 432 36.42 38.16 12.08
C SER A 432 36.12 36.89 11.29
N TRP A 433 36.04 37.01 9.96
CA TRP A 433 35.93 35.83 9.09
C TRP A 433 37.19 34.93 9.16
N GLU A 434 38.39 35.51 9.33
CA GLU A 434 39.62 34.74 9.52
C GLU A 434 39.59 33.92 10.81
N ASP A 435 39.06 34.50 11.89
CA ASP A 435 38.84 33.77 13.14
C ASP A 435 37.79 32.67 12.96
N ALA A 436 36.68 32.94 12.28
CA ALA A 436 35.67 31.93 11.98
C ALA A 436 36.26 30.74 11.20
N LYS A 437 37.11 30.99 10.20
CA LYS A 437 37.80 29.91 9.47
C LYS A 437 38.64 29.02 10.38
N ARG A 438 39.31 29.61 11.37
CA ARG A 438 40.14 28.93 12.36
C ARG A 438 39.35 28.15 13.41
N TYR A 439 38.24 28.72 13.88
CA TYR A 439 37.54 28.22 15.07
C TYR A 439 36.25 27.47 14.78
N LEU A 440 35.56 27.72 13.66
CA LEU A 440 34.38 26.97 13.28
C LEU A 440 34.72 25.49 13.10
N ARG A 441 33.81 24.60 13.54
CA ARG A 441 33.99 23.14 13.46
C ARG A 441 32.92 22.53 12.59
N GLU A 442 33.23 21.36 12.03
CA GLU A 442 32.22 20.56 11.33
C GLU A 442 31.11 20.19 12.31
N VAL A 443 29.87 20.13 11.80
CA VAL A 443 28.76 19.67 12.62
C VAL A 443 29.01 18.24 13.10
N GLY A 444 28.66 17.95 14.34
CA GLY A 444 28.90 16.63 14.93
C GLY A 444 30.30 16.40 15.49
N SER A 445 31.15 17.44 15.56
CA SER A 445 32.51 17.33 16.15
C SER A 445 32.52 17.04 17.67
N TYR A 446 31.37 17.17 18.34
CA TYR A 446 31.21 16.97 19.78
C TYR A 446 30.15 15.92 20.06
N SER A 447 30.08 15.37 21.27
CA SER A 447 29.06 14.37 21.62
C SER A 447 27.65 14.94 21.54
N ALA A 448 26.70 14.13 21.08
CA ALA A 448 25.28 14.46 21.13
C ALA A 448 24.75 14.46 22.56
N ASN A 449 23.66 15.19 22.80
CA ASN A 449 22.85 15.04 24.02
C ASN A 449 21.98 13.77 23.97
N ASN A 450 21.18 13.51 25.01
CA ASN A 450 20.39 12.26 25.08
C ASN A 450 19.28 12.14 24.01
N TYR A 451 18.96 13.22 23.28
CA TYR A 451 18.06 13.17 22.13
C TYR A 451 18.79 12.96 20.79
N GLY A 452 20.11 12.79 20.81
CA GLY A 452 20.90 12.61 19.59
C GLY A 452 21.17 13.91 18.84
N LEU A 453 21.06 15.06 19.51
CA LEU A 453 21.33 16.38 18.94
C LEU A 453 22.76 16.82 19.24
N TYR A 454 23.44 17.29 18.21
CA TYR A 454 24.82 17.73 18.26
C TYR A 454 24.90 19.25 18.32
N ASN A 455 25.98 19.76 18.91
CA ASN A 455 26.30 21.19 18.91
C ASN A 455 25.21 22.10 19.48
N MET A 456 24.32 21.60 20.35
CA MET A 456 23.28 22.42 21.01
C MET A 456 23.85 23.51 21.95
N ALA A 457 25.16 23.53 22.16
CA ALA A 457 25.89 24.56 22.88
C ALA A 457 27.19 24.86 22.12
N GLY A 458 27.38 26.12 21.73
CA GLY A 458 28.54 26.59 20.98
C GLY A 458 28.47 26.32 19.47
N ASN A 459 29.62 26.42 18.82
CA ASN A 459 29.78 26.39 17.37
C ASN A 459 29.13 27.60 16.67
N VAL A 460 27.80 27.69 16.56
CA VAL A 460 27.10 28.85 16.02
C VAL A 460 25.84 29.17 16.81
N TRP A 461 25.47 30.44 16.85
CA TRP A 461 24.12 30.85 17.23
C TRP A 461 23.09 30.28 16.26
N GLU A 462 21.90 29.97 16.75
CA GLU A 462 20.84 29.40 15.95
C GLU A 462 19.56 30.24 16.00
N TRP A 463 19.08 30.65 14.83
CA TRP A 463 17.81 31.34 14.69
C TRP A 463 16.61 30.47 15.13
N CYS A 464 15.72 31.07 15.93
CA CYS A 464 14.41 30.53 16.26
C CYS A 464 13.29 31.33 15.58
N SER A 465 12.08 30.78 15.49
CA SER A 465 10.93 31.46 14.89
C SER A 465 10.45 32.67 15.69
N ASP A 466 10.65 32.67 17.01
CA ASP A 466 10.02 33.59 17.94
C ASP A 466 10.52 35.02 17.76
N TRP A 467 9.60 35.97 17.89
CA TRP A 467 9.96 37.34 18.23
C TRP A 467 10.52 37.37 19.66
N TYR A 468 11.57 38.13 19.90
CA TYR A 468 12.12 38.27 21.24
C TYR A 468 11.32 39.26 22.08
N SER A 469 11.06 38.89 23.33
CA SER A 469 10.63 39.79 24.39
C SER A 469 11.24 39.36 25.72
N ALA A 470 11.74 40.34 26.47
CA ALA A 470 12.28 40.14 27.81
C ALA A 470 11.18 39.79 28.84
N ASP A 471 9.92 40.17 28.58
CA ASP A 471 8.78 39.93 29.46
C ASP A 471 8.03 38.63 29.16
N TYR A 472 8.29 37.98 28.01
CA TYR A 472 7.47 36.86 27.55
C TYR A 472 7.40 35.70 28.56
N TYR A 473 8.51 35.39 29.23
CA TYR A 473 8.54 34.34 30.26
C TYR A 473 7.66 34.69 31.47
N ARG A 474 7.57 35.97 31.86
CA ARG A 474 6.66 36.43 32.93
C ARG A 474 5.20 36.24 32.52
N THR A 475 4.87 36.57 31.27
CA THR A 475 3.53 36.35 30.70
C THR A 475 3.16 34.86 30.67
N CYS A 476 4.09 33.99 30.27
CA CYS A 476 3.87 32.54 30.26
C CYS A 476 3.68 31.99 31.68
N ALA A 477 4.49 32.42 32.64
CA ALA A 477 4.42 31.94 34.02
C ALA A 477 3.06 32.22 34.70
N GLN A 478 2.40 33.32 34.34
CA GLN A 478 1.07 33.66 34.85
C GLN A 478 -0.05 32.72 34.35
N GLN A 479 0.19 31.99 33.25
CA GLN A 479 -0.78 31.08 32.64
C GLN A 479 -0.64 29.63 33.15
N GLY A 480 0.33 29.37 34.04
CA GLY A 480 0.62 28.03 34.54
C GLY A 480 1.44 27.21 33.54
N VAL A 481 0.80 26.26 32.85
CA VAL A 481 1.46 25.44 31.82
C VAL A 481 1.07 25.96 30.44
N VAL A 482 2.04 26.46 29.69
CA VAL A 482 1.82 26.95 28.32
C VAL A 482 2.13 25.85 27.32
N THR A 483 1.22 25.59 26.37
CA THR A 483 1.38 24.53 25.36
C THR A 483 1.88 25.11 24.04
N ASN A 484 3.00 24.58 23.53
CA ASN A 484 3.63 24.97 22.25
C ASN A 484 3.74 26.51 22.04
N PRO A 485 4.32 27.27 22.99
CA PRO A 485 4.44 28.72 22.85
C PRO A 485 5.21 29.08 21.58
N GLN A 486 4.76 30.15 20.90
CA GLN A 486 5.31 30.61 19.61
C GLN A 486 6.02 31.98 19.74
N GLY A 487 6.23 32.45 20.97
CA GLY A 487 6.67 33.81 21.25
C GLY A 487 5.51 34.82 21.22
N PRO A 488 5.80 36.11 21.39
CA PRO A 488 4.85 37.20 21.17
C PRO A 488 4.54 37.37 19.68
N ASP A 489 3.36 37.89 19.36
CA ASP A 489 2.90 38.05 17.96
C ASP A 489 3.74 39.03 17.13
N LYS A 490 4.43 39.97 17.79
CA LYS A 490 5.26 41.01 17.17
C LYS A 490 6.48 41.33 18.02
N GLY A 491 7.54 41.81 17.36
CA GLY A 491 8.77 42.27 17.99
C GLY A 491 9.69 42.96 16.99
N ALA A 492 10.82 43.48 17.48
CA ALA A 492 11.85 44.09 16.65
C ALA A 492 12.94 43.09 16.22
N SER A 493 13.21 42.09 17.07
CA SER A 493 14.32 41.15 16.91
C SER A 493 13.85 39.71 17.08
N ARG A 494 14.49 38.77 16.39
CA ARG A 494 14.20 37.32 16.50
C ARG A 494 15.15 36.66 17.48
N VAL A 495 14.70 35.60 18.12
CA VAL A 495 15.48 34.87 19.12
C VAL A 495 16.66 34.13 18.49
N LEU A 496 17.80 34.16 19.18
CA LEU A 496 18.99 33.36 18.93
C LEU A 496 19.33 32.53 20.18
N ARG A 497 19.75 31.28 19.97
CA ARG A 497 20.07 30.32 21.04
C ARG A 497 21.40 29.59 20.79
N GLY A 498 21.99 29.02 21.85
CA GLY A 498 23.12 28.10 21.77
C GLY A 498 24.50 28.68 22.06
N GLY A 499 24.74 29.96 21.76
CA GLY A 499 26.08 30.52 21.77
C GLY A 499 26.93 30.01 20.61
N SER A 500 28.08 30.63 20.38
CA SER A 500 28.93 30.32 19.23
C SER A 500 30.38 30.04 19.60
N TRP A 501 31.20 29.75 18.58
CA TRP A 501 32.63 29.51 18.72
C TRP A 501 33.41 30.66 19.36
N VAL A 502 32.89 31.89 19.36
CA VAL A 502 33.55 33.07 19.95
C VAL A 502 33.05 33.40 21.36
N ASN A 503 32.04 32.68 21.86
CA ASN A 503 31.44 32.98 23.14
C ASN A 503 32.05 32.18 24.29
N ILE A 504 32.05 32.77 25.48
CA ILE A 504 32.48 32.12 26.71
C ILE A 504 31.39 31.17 27.27
N ALA A 505 31.78 30.25 28.14
CA ALA A 505 30.93 29.22 28.74
C ALA A 505 29.54 29.69 29.21
N ILE A 506 29.45 30.87 29.83
CA ILE A 506 28.19 31.35 30.44
C ILE A 506 27.08 31.62 29.43
N ILE A 507 27.46 31.91 28.18
CA ILE A 507 26.58 32.21 27.04
C ILE A 507 26.05 30.91 26.41
N LEU A 508 26.75 29.79 26.61
CA LEU A 508 26.41 28.48 26.05
C LEU A 508 25.36 27.71 26.85
N ARG A 509 24.85 28.29 27.95
CA ARG A 509 23.86 27.62 28.79
C ARG A 509 22.57 27.37 28.01
N CYS A 510 21.94 26.22 28.26
CA CYS A 510 20.68 25.84 27.63
C CYS A 510 19.60 26.90 27.76
N ALA A 511 19.58 27.68 28.85
CA ALA A 511 18.58 28.72 29.13
C ALA A 511 18.93 30.10 28.55
N PHE A 512 20.19 30.33 28.15
CA PHE A 512 20.64 31.64 27.72
C PHE A 512 19.97 32.05 26.41
N ARG A 513 19.48 33.29 26.39
CA ARG A 513 18.76 33.90 25.27
C ARG A 513 19.34 35.23 24.90
N VAL A 514 19.49 35.43 23.60
CA VAL A 514 19.70 36.74 22.98
C VAL A 514 18.79 36.88 21.78
N SER A 515 18.85 38.02 21.13
CA SER A 515 18.11 38.29 19.91
C SER A 515 18.91 39.18 19.01
N ASN A 516 18.56 39.17 17.73
CA ASN A 516 19.12 40.09 16.76
C ASN A 516 18.05 40.44 15.71
N GLU A 517 18.26 41.52 14.96
CA GLU A 517 17.32 41.93 13.93
C GLU A 517 17.19 40.84 12.85
N PRO A 518 16.00 40.62 12.26
CA PRO A 518 15.81 39.54 11.29
C PRO A 518 16.73 39.60 10.07
N ALA A 519 17.20 40.79 9.70
CA ALA A 519 18.11 41.02 8.57
C ALA A 519 19.59 40.87 8.94
N SER A 520 19.92 40.84 10.23
CA SER A 520 21.31 40.71 10.70
C SER A 520 21.92 39.38 10.28
N ARG A 521 23.22 39.42 10.02
CA ARG A 521 24.06 38.26 9.66
C ARG A 521 25.31 38.29 10.53
N GLY A 522 25.95 37.14 10.72
CA GLY A 522 27.24 37.04 11.41
C GLY A 522 27.96 35.75 11.07
N CYS A 523 29.30 35.77 11.15
CA CYS A 523 30.14 34.60 10.85
C CYS A 523 30.07 33.51 11.94
N ASP A 524 29.25 33.75 12.96
CA ASP A 524 28.95 32.88 14.07
C ASP A 524 27.44 32.63 14.23
N ILE A 525 26.62 33.04 13.24
CA ILE A 525 25.16 32.87 13.22
C ILE A 525 24.77 31.93 12.08
N GLY A 526 24.11 30.82 12.45
CA GLY A 526 23.50 29.84 11.57
C GLY A 526 22.07 29.51 12.01
N PHE A 527 21.61 28.30 11.70
CA PHE A 527 20.29 27.80 12.10
C PHE A 527 20.19 26.29 11.94
N ARG A 528 19.12 25.72 12.52
CA ARG A 528 18.67 24.34 12.27
C ARG A 528 17.15 24.30 12.09
N CYS A 529 16.62 23.28 11.44
CA CYS A 529 15.19 23.19 11.16
C CYS A 529 14.46 22.26 12.14
N SER A 530 13.17 22.53 12.33
CA SER A 530 12.19 21.60 12.88
C SER A 530 11.11 21.26 11.83
N GLN A 531 10.42 20.15 12.05
CA GLN A 531 9.30 19.71 11.22
C GLN A 531 8.21 19.11 12.10
N ASP A 532 6.96 19.46 11.84
CA ASP A 532 5.81 18.93 12.57
C ASP A 532 5.62 17.42 12.25
N VAL A 533 5.19 16.62 13.24
CA VAL A 533 5.03 15.14 13.07
C VAL A 533 3.84 14.77 12.17
N ARG A 534 2.80 15.61 12.11
CA ARG A 534 1.58 15.36 11.33
C ARG A 534 1.46 16.33 10.16
#